data_AF-A0A9P7AFW5-F1
#
_entry.id   AF-A0A9P7AFW5-F1
#
_cell.length_a   1.000
_cell.length_b   1.000
_cell.length_c   1.000
_cell.angle_alpha   90.00
_cell.angle_beta   90.00
_cell.angle_gamma   90.00
#
_symmetry.space_group_name_H-M   'P 1'
#
loop_
_entity.id
_entity.type
_entity.pdbx_description
1 polymer ?
#
loop_
_entity_poly.entity_id
_entity_poly.type
_entity_poly.pdbx_seq_one_letter_code
_entity_poly.pdbx_strand_id
1 'polypeptide(L)'
;MSQNDYLRQWLPRQESYLHHLLDREAPPEDRRCIICEQDGVYKCQDCLGEPLYCTGCCRSQHRSNPFHWISQWNGRFFERSCLAH
;
A
#
# COMPACT_ATOMS: atom_id res chain seq x y z
N MET A 1 -7.99 16.57 -31.79
CA MET A 1 -8.14 15.59 -30.69
C MET A 1 -9.29 16.05 -29.82
N SER A 2 -10.37 15.28 -29.79
CA SER A 2 -11.51 15.49 -28.89
C SER A 2 -11.26 14.79 -27.54
N GLN A 3 -12.04 15.15 -26.52
CA GLN A 3 -12.02 14.46 -25.23
C GLN A 3 -12.25 12.94 -25.38
N ASN A 4 -13.07 12.53 -26.35
CA ASN A 4 -13.36 11.12 -26.64
C ASN A 4 -12.14 10.37 -27.19
N ASP A 5 -11.24 11.05 -27.90
CA ASP A 5 -10.05 10.41 -28.46
C ASP A 5 -9.07 9.98 -27.35
N TYR A 6 -8.98 10.74 -26.26
CA TYR A 6 -8.17 10.36 -25.09
C TYR A 6 -8.73 9.13 -24.36
N LEU A 7 -10.06 9.06 -24.20
CA LEU A 7 -10.70 7.90 -23.56
C LEU A 7 -10.45 6.62 -24.37
N ARG A 8 -10.54 6.69 -25.71
CA ARG A 8 -10.24 5.55 -26.60
C ARG A 8 -8.78 5.09 -26.52
N GLN A 9 -7.85 6.02 -26.32
CA GLN A 9 -6.42 5.69 -26.13
C GLN A 9 -6.14 5.05 -24.77
N TRP A 10 -6.97 5.33 -23.75
CA TRP A 10 -6.84 4.76 -22.42
C TRP A 10 -7.42 3.34 -22.32
N LEU A 11 -8.49 3.03 -23.04
CA LEU A 11 -9.17 1.71 -22.98
C LEU A 11 -8.22 0.51 -23.04
N PRO A 12 -7.23 0.44 -23.96
CA PRO A 12 -6.30 -0.70 -24.01
C PRO A 12 -5.39 -0.83 -22.77
N ARG A 13 -5.25 0.24 -21.97
CA ARG A 13 -4.41 0.27 -20.77
C ARG A 13 -5.23 0.05 -19.49
N GLN A 14 -6.55 0.15 -19.54
CA GLN A 14 -7.42 0.08 -18.38
C GLN A 14 -7.12 -1.15 -17.49
N GLU A 15 -6.95 -2.31 -18.12
CA GLU A 15 -6.72 -3.58 -17.42
C GLU A 15 -5.42 -3.58 -16.61
N SER A 16 -4.31 -3.06 -17.16
CA SER A 16 -3.04 -3.02 -16.43
C SER A 16 -3.12 -2.10 -15.20
N TYR A 17 -3.83 -0.97 -15.33
CA TYR A 17 -4.04 -0.07 -14.19
C TYR A 17 -4.95 -0.71 -13.14
N LEU A 18 -6.00 -1.42 -13.55
CA LEU A 18 -6.87 -2.14 -12.63
C LEU A 18 -6.10 -3.21 -11.84
N HIS A 19 -5.26 -4.01 -12.52
CA HIS A 19 -4.40 -4.98 -11.84
C HIS A 19 -3.49 -4.32 -10.81
N HIS A 20 -2.81 -3.22 -11.16
CA HIS A 20 -1.96 -2.50 -10.22
C HIS A 20 -2.72 -1.88 -9.04
N LEU A 21 -4.00 -1.53 -9.20
CA LEU A 21 -4.84 -1.08 -8.09
C LEU A 21 -5.20 -2.26 -7.18
N LEU A 22 -5.60 -3.39 -7.76
CA LEU A 22 -5.97 -4.59 -7.01
C LEU A 22 -4.78 -5.22 -6.27
N ASP A 23 -3.59 -5.21 -6.86
CA ASP A 23 -2.35 -5.69 -6.24
C ASP A 23 -2.02 -4.95 -4.92
N ARG A 24 -2.59 -3.77 -4.69
CA ARG A 24 -2.37 -2.97 -3.48
C ARG A 24 -3.36 -3.30 -2.36
N GLU A 25 -4.46 -3.99 -2.65
CA GLU A 25 -5.51 -4.32 -1.67
C GLU A 25 -5.10 -5.48 -0.73
N ALA A 26 -4.13 -6.30 -1.16
CA ALA A 26 -3.54 -7.38 -0.37
C ALA A 26 -2.02 -7.27 -0.38
N PRO A 27 -1.32 -7.75 0.65
CA PRO A 27 0.12 -7.86 0.58
C PRO A 27 0.52 -8.97 -0.40
N PRO A 28 1.71 -8.91 -1.02
CA PRO A 28 2.27 -10.05 -1.76
C PRO A 28 2.39 -11.27 -0.84
N GLU A 29 2.39 -12.48 -1.42
CA GLU A 29 2.57 -13.73 -0.67
C GLU A 29 3.82 -13.69 0.22
N ASP A 30 4.91 -13.18 -0.36
CA ASP A 30 6.16 -12.90 0.33
C ASP A 30 6.11 -11.50 0.95
N ARG A 31 5.45 -11.42 2.11
CA ARG A 31 5.17 -10.19 2.88
C ARG A 31 6.44 -9.60 3.47
N ARG A 32 7.33 -9.06 2.64
CA ARG A 32 8.61 -8.51 3.12
C ARG A 32 8.50 -7.05 3.51
N CYS A 33 9.05 -6.74 4.67
CA CYS A 33 9.30 -5.37 5.09
C CYS A 33 10.29 -4.70 4.13
N ILE A 34 9.95 -3.50 3.64
CA ILE A 34 10.80 -2.74 2.71
C ILE A 34 12.17 -2.34 3.29
N ILE A 35 12.36 -2.40 4.62
CA ILE A 35 13.59 -1.97 5.29
C ILE A 35 14.48 -3.17 5.71
N CYS A 36 13.89 -4.19 6.33
CA CYS A 36 14.66 -5.29 6.96
C CYS A 36 14.31 -6.68 6.43
N GLU A 37 13.44 -6.77 5.43
CA GLU A 37 13.02 -8.00 4.76
C GLU A 37 12.31 -9.04 5.65
N GLN A 38 12.08 -8.75 6.93
CA GLN A 38 11.26 -9.56 7.83
C GLN A 38 9.77 -9.47 7.47
N ASP A 39 8.94 -10.34 8.06
CA ASP A 39 7.49 -10.35 7.84
C ASP A 39 6.87 -8.96 8.12
N GLY A 40 6.30 -8.39 7.07
CA GLY A 40 5.69 -7.07 7.02
C GLY A 40 4.18 -7.18 7.07
N VAL A 41 3.58 -6.65 8.12
CA VAL A 41 2.13 -6.72 8.34
C VAL A 41 1.47 -5.34 8.41
N TYR A 42 2.26 -4.26 8.40
CA TYR A 42 1.76 -2.89 8.44
C TYR A 42 1.96 -2.20 7.10
N LYS A 43 0.93 -1.50 6.64
CA LYS A 43 0.95 -0.65 5.45
C LYS A 43 0.55 0.77 5.84
N CYS A 44 1.30 1.77 5.38
CA CYS A 44 0.93 3.17 5.54
C CYS A 44 0.29 3.68 4.24
N GLN A 45 -0.92 4.23 4.34
CA GLN A 45 -1.70 4.71 3.20
C GLN A 45 -1.22 6.09 2.69
N ASP A 46 -0.56 6.87 3.56
CA ASP A 46 -0.07 8.20 3.21
C ASP A 46 1.37 8.20 2.68
N CYS A 47 2.11 7.11 2.92
CA CYS A 47 3.44 6.95 2.34
C CYS A 47 3.34 6.66 0.84
N LEU A 48 4.20 7.30 0.06
CA LEU A 48 4.30 7.06 -1.37
C LEU A 48 4.55 5.57 -1.65
N GLY A 49 3.71 4.97 -2.50
CA GLY A 49 3.79 3.57 -2.89
C GLY A 49 3.21 2.58 -1.88
N GLU A 50 2.63 3.04 -0.77
CA GLU A 50 2.04 2.20 0.29
C GLU A 50 2.91 0.99 0.70
N PRO A 51 4.17 1.22 1.12
CA PRO A 51 5.09 0.14 1.43
C PRO A 51 4.66 -0.68 2.65
N LEU A 52 5.08 -1.96 2.65
CA LEU A 52 4.94 -2.87 3.77
C LEU A 52 6.09 -2.74 4.78
N TYR A 53 5.73 -2.79 6.05
CA TYR A 53 6.63 -2.69 7.18
C TYR A 53 6.36 -3.78 8.20
N CYS A 54 7.43 -4.29 8.82
CA CYS A 54 7.30 -4.97 10.11
C CYS A 54 6.99 -3.94 11.21
N THR A 55 6.56 -4.39 12.39
CA THR A 55 6.20 -3.50 13.50
C THR A 55 7.30 -2.51 13.87
N GLY A 56 8.55 -2.98 13.99
CA GLY A 56 9.70 -2.15 14.39
C GLY A 56 10.03 -1.06 13.37
N CYS A 57 10.14 -1.45 12.10
CA CYS A 57 10.42 -0.53 11.00
C CYS A 57 9.28 0.48 10.82
N CYS A 58 8.03 0.05 10.95
CA CYS A 58 6.87 0.95 10.86
C CYS A 58 6.94 2.04 11.93
N ARG A 59 7.19 1.67 13.20
CA ARG A 59 7.34 2.62 14.31
C ARG A 59 8.49 3.61 14.11
N SER A 60 9.64 3.11 13.68
CA SER A 60 10.82 3.95 13.44
C SER A 60 10.54 4.98 12.34
N GLN A 61 9.97 4.53 11.21
CA GLN A 61 9.73 5.36 10.04
C GLN A 61 8.64 6.43 10.28
N HIS A 62 7.64 6.12 11.11
CA HIS A 62 6.51 7.02 11.37
C HIS A 62 6.65 7.83 12.66
N ARG A 63 7.79 7.79 13.33
CA ARG A 63 8.03 8.53 14.58
C ARG A 63 7.83 10.05 14.42
N SER A 64 8.24 10.60 13.27
CA SER A 64 8.06 12.02 12.93
C SER A 64 6.72 12.32 12.25
N ASN A 65 5.95 11.30 11.88
CA ASN A 65 4.70 11.41 11.13
C ASN A 65 3.56 10.64 11.83
N PRO A 66 3.22 10.98 13.08
CA PRO A 66 2.32 10.18 13.93
C PRO A 66 0.87 10.16 13.44
N PHE A 67 0.48 11.07 12.56
CA PHE A 67 -0.86 11.18 12.00
C PHE A 67 -1.06 10.43 10.69
N HIS A 68 0.00 9.81 10.16
CA HIS A 68 -0.14 8.94 9.00
C HIS A 68 -1.12 7.81 9.29
N TRP A 69 -1.94 7.49 8.30
CA TRP A 69 -2.93 6.46 8.37
C TRP A 69 -2.28 5.11 8.13
N ILE A 70 -2.22 4.32 9.21
CA ILE A 70 -1.64 2.98 9.21
C ILE A 70 -2.76 1.96 9.17
N SER A 71 -2.47 0.84 8.52
CA SER A 71 -3.34 -0.32 8.46
C SER A 71 -2.53 -1.59 8.71
N GLN A 72 -3.16 -2.58 9.33
CA GLN A 72 -2.55 -3.87 9.63
C GLN A 72 -3.25 -4.97 8.84
N TRP A 73 -2.47 -5.88 8.29
CA TRP A 73 -3.00 -7.09 7.67
C TRP A 73 -3.56 -8.04 8.72
N ASN A 74 -4.85 -8.34 8.66
CA ASN A 74 -5.52 -9.26 9.60
C ASN A 74 -5.68 -10.69 9.05
N GLY A 75 -5.07 -11.00 7.91
CA GLY A 75 -5.23 -12.29 7.21
C GLY A 75 -6.30 -12.28 6.11
N ARG A 76 -7.14 -11.24 6.03
CA ARG A 76 -8.17 -11.09 5.00
C ARG A 76 -8.13 -9.75 4.28
N PHE A 77 -7.91 -8.66 5.02
CA PHE A 77 -7.82 -7.31 4.49
C PHE A 77 -6.92 -6.44 5.37
N PHE A 78 -6.54 -5.27 4.86
CA PHE A 78 -5.88 -4.23 5.66
C PHE A 78 -6.89 -3.48 6.52
N GLU A 79 -6.87 -3.74 7.82
CA GLU A 79 -7.73 -3.08 8.79
C GLU A 79 -7.05 -1.82 9.33
N ARG A 80 -7.81 -0.74 9.51
CA ARG A 80 -7.30 0.51 10.09
C ARG A 80 -6.70 0.22 11.46
N SER A 81 -5.47 0.67 11.67
CA SER A 81 -4.75 0.49 12.91
C SER A 81 -4.02 1.78 13.28
N CYS A 82 -3.66 1.91 14.54
CA CYS A 82 -2.68 2.88 14.98
C CYS A 82 -1.49 2.12 15.53
N LEU A 83 -0.29 2.67 15.35
CA LEU A 83 0.87 2.25 16.14
C LEU A 83 0.75 2.84 17.55
N ALA A 84 -0.34 2.52 18.26
CA ALA A 84 -0.43 2.79 19.67
C ALA A 84 0.64 1.95 20.39
N HIS A 85 1.33 2.61 21.32
CA HIS A 85 2.53 2.19 22.04
C HIS A 85 2.76 0.69 22.26
#